data_AF-A0A9X8YCF8-F1
#
_entry.id   AF-A0A9X8YCF8-F1
#
_cell.length_a   1.000
_cell.length_b   1.000
_cell.length_c   1.000
_cell.angle_alpha   90.00
_cell.angle_beta   90.00
_cell.angle_gamma   90.00
#
_symmetry.space_group_name_H-M   'P 1'
#
loop_
_entity.id
_entity.type
_entity.pdbx_description
1 polymer ?
#
loop_
_entity_poly.entity_id
_entity_poly.type
_entity_poly.pdbx_seq_one_letter_code
_entity_poly.pdbx_strand_id
1 'polypeptide(L)'
;MDSTGFNYLNLEFIFMGDKPESAQLVRTALADRRLLGFIGGAVERENSTEVAAEVATVSEARDAVLYRIDAKGKLREGSRVTKLVHELKNSTGADYVLVDGDEIDGPNPDDEQLGEYGGTNELLHGPKLKGSELVLAAGFAENEITVWENASGLMAMPKEPVYAPSISRSNRPYLCLDRTGNAITATIEAKGSRRTMFGSSVSMVVDLERTAILEPEAGSPAAVRLDELNSLLFGWDEEEMQIIEQLISDPADRAEAQQLLCSSGDLKDMKRLVSLFGFDPRSIDYLTGRPLPEDRRVIATGGPFKTLKSALAEQEREAKGLERLLYRHNWNPKALMGSGAAVLASGAAAHLVLAKSGKFAWLPKPARQLLMLAWYADGAFYLGKGIVDALKAKNKR
;
A
#
# COMPACT_ATOMS: atom_id res chain seq x y z
N MET A 1 -27.70 4.01 23.52
CA MET A 1 -26.87 4.93 22.73
C MET A 1 -27.42 4.81 21.33
N ASP A 2 -28.27 5.75 20.95
CA ASP A 2 -29.06 5.68 19.72
C ASP A 2 -28.19 6.12 18.54
N SER A 3 -27.71 5.17 17.71
CA SER A 3 -27.00 5.50 16.47
C SER A 3 -28.01 5.99 15.42
N THR A 4 -28.40 7.25 15.57
CA THR A 4 -29.05 8.05 14.52
C THR A 4 -27.97 8.81 13.74
N GLY A 5 -26.87 8.12 13.44
CA GLY A 5 -25.65 8.69 12.90
C GLY A 5 -25.74 8.97 11.41
N PHE A 6 -25.31 10.17 11.04
CA PHE A 6 -24.87 10.48 9.69
C PHE A 6 -23.89 9.40 9.21
N ASN A 7 -24.11 8.85 8.02
CA ASN A 7 -23.26 7.83 7.43
C ASN A 7 -23.21 8.03 5.90
N TYR A 8 -22.70 7.06 5.16
CA TYR A 8 -22.63 7.06 3.71
C TYR A 8 -22.95 5.68 3.16
N LEU A 9 -23.09 5.60 1.84
CA LEU A 9 -23.01 4.35 1.10
C LEU A 9 -22.01 4.50 -0.04
N ASN A 10 -21.43 3.38 -0.43
CA ASN A 10 -20.67 3.26 -1.66
C ASN A 10 -21.61 2.79 -2.77
N LEU A 11 -21.61 3.53 -3.87
CA LEU A 11 -22.26 3.14 -5.12
C LEU A 11 -21.17 2.84 -6.15
N GLU A 12 -21.14 1.61 -6.65
CA GLU A 12 -20.21 1.19 -7.69
C GLU A 12 -20.99 0.97 -8.98
N PHE A 13 -20.72 1.79 -9.98
CA PHE A 13 -21.32 1.69 -11.31
C PHE A 13 -20.37 0.93 -12.21
N ILE A 14 -20.80 -0.23 -12.68
CA ILE A 14 -19.97 -1.08 -13.54
C ILE A 14 -20.55 -1.09 -14.94
N PHE A 15 -19.69 -0.81 -15.90
CA PHE A 15 -19.98 -0.85 -17.32
C PHE A 15 -19.10 -1.91 -17.97
N MET A 16 -19.69 -2.84 -18.72
CA MET A 16 -18.91 -3.82 -19.47
C MET A 16 -18.20 -3.12 -20.64
N GLY A 17 -16.91 -3.44 -20.81
CA GLY A 17 -16.01 -2.82 -21.77
C GLY A 17 -15.38 -1.50 -21.30
N ASP A 18 -14.55 -0.93 -22.17
CA ASP A 18 -13.88 0.37 -21.99
C ASP A 18 -14.85 1.52 -22.29
N LYS A 19 -15.22 2.29 -21.25
CA LYS A 19 -16.15 3.43 -21.30
C LYS A 19 -15.63 4.59 -20.45
N PRO A 20 -14.59 5.33 -20.90
CA PRO A 20 -13.97 6.38 -20.11
C PRO A 20 -14.91 7.57 -19.84
N GLU A 21 -15.96 7.75 -20.64
CA GLU A 21 -16.98 8.79 -20.45
C GLU A 21 -17.99 8.49 -19.33
N SER A 22 -17.97 7.27 -18.78
CA SER A 22 -18.93 6.80 -17.77
C SER A 22 -18.97 7.67 -16.51
N ALA A 23 -17.83 8.20 -16.05
CA ALA A 23 -17.76 9.06 -14.88
C ALA A 23 -18.64 10.31 -15.02
N GLN A 24 -18.64 10.94 -16.21
CA GLN A 24 -19.47 12.12 -16.46
C GLN A 24 -20.97 11.77 -16.52
N LEU A 25 -21.32 10.60 -17.08
CA LEU A 25 -22.72 10.11 -17.11
C LEU A 25 -23.24 9.86 -15.69
N VAL A 26 -22.46 9.17 -14.87
CA VAL A 26 -22.78 8.89 -13.46
C VAL A 26 -22.89 10.20 -12.69
N ARG A 27 -21.94 11.12 -12.86
CA ARG A 27 -21.97 12.45 -12.22
C ARG A 27 -23.26 13.19 -12.53
N THR A 28 -23.64 13.26 -13.81
CA THR A 28 -24.88 13.93 -14.24
C THR A 28 -26.10 13.25 -13.61
N ALA A 29 -26.16 11.91 -13.62
CA ALA A 29 -27.27 11.17 -13.04
C ALA A 29 -27.43 11.41 -11.52
N LEU A 30 -26.32 11.44 -10.78
CA LEU A 30 -26.31 11.73 -9.34
C LEU A 30 -26.67 13.21 -9.06
N ALA A 31 -26.15 14.13 -9.86
CA ALA A 31 -26.40 15.57 -9.75
C ALA A 31 -27.85 15.94 -10.07
N ASP A 32 -28.48 15.30 -11.05
CA ASP A 32 -29.91 15.49 -11.39
C ASP A 32 -30.82 15.08 -10.23
N ARG A 33 -30.41 14.06 -9.48
CA ARG A 33 -31.06 13.63 -8.23
C ARG A 33 -30.68 14.50 -7.04
N ARG A 34 -29.69 15.38 -7.21
CA ARG A 34 -29.22 16.36 -6.25
C ARG A 34 -28.66 15.74 -4.98
N LEU A 35 -27.99 14.61 -5.13
CA LEU A 35 -27.40 13.87 -4.02
C LEU A 35 -26.20 14.62 -3.45
N LEU A 36 -26.01 14.50 -2.15
CA LEU A 36 -24.83 14.99 -1.45
C LEU A 36 -23.79 13.88 -1.38
N GLY A 37 -22.59 14.13 -1.86
CA GLY A 37 -21.53 13.12 -1.87
C GLY A 37 -20.38 13.45 -2.82
N PHE A 38 -19.51 12.48 -2.99
CA PHE A 38 -18.38 12.52 -3.90
C PHE A 38 -18.52 11.48 -4.99
N ILE A 39 -17.88 11.71 -6.12
CA ILE A 39 -17.76 10.77 -7.23
C ILE A 39 -16.30 10.72 -7.66
N GLY A 40 -15.79 9.52 -7.86
CA GLY A 40 -14.46 9.26 -8.38
C GLY A 40 -14.36 9.29 -9.90
N GLY A 41 -13.15 9.02 -10.39
CA GLY A 41 -12.88 8.84 -11.81
C GLY A 41 -13.42 7.53 -12.38
N ALA A 42 -13.31 7.38 -13.71
CA ALA A 42 -13.51 6.09 -14.36
C ALA A 42 -12.25 5.23 -14.18
N VAL A 43 -12.41 4.01 -13.65
CA VAL A 43 -11.34 3.05 -13.41
C VAL A 43 -11.47 1.90 -14.40
N GLU A 44 -10.45 1.72 -15.23
CA GLU A 44 -10.40 0.63 -16.20
C GLU A 44 -9.99 -0.69 -15.53
N ARG A 45 -10.74 -1.74 -15.85
CA ARG A 45 -10.42 -3.15 -15.64
C ARG A 45 -10.29 -3.83 -17.00
N GLU A 46 -9.72 -5.02 -17.03
CA GLU A 46 -9.48 -5.77 -18.28
C GLU A 46 -10.74 -5.92 -19.16
N ASN A 47 -11.91 -6.12 -18.55
CA ASN A 47 -13.17 -6.33 -19.29
C ASN A 47 -14.27 -5.32 -18.94
N SER A 48 -13.98 -4.31 -18.10
CA SER A 48 -15.02 -3.40 -17.59
C SER A 48 -14.45 -2.04 -17.17
N THR A 49 -15.34 -1.06 -17.01
CA THR A 49 -15.04 0.24 -16.43
C THR A 49 -15.91 0.44 -15.20
N GLU A 50 -15.28 0.86 -14.10
CA GLU A 50 -15.94 1.08 -12.81
C GLU A 50 -15.90 2.56 -12.45
N VAL A 51 -17.00 3.07 -11.90
CA VAL A 51 -17.07 4.43 -11.31
C VAL A 51 -17.65 4.30 -9.92
N ALA A 52 -16.89 4.73 -8.92
CA ALA A 52 -17.33 4.74 -7.53
C ALA A 52 -17.92 6.11 -7.14
N ALA A 53 -18.94 6.11 -6.28
CA ALA A 53 -19.49 7.30 -5.67
C ALA A 53 -19.83 7.06 -4.20
N GLU A 54 -19.49 8.03 -3.36
CA GLU A 54 -19.71 8.01 -1.91
C GLU A 54 -20.86 8.97 -1.60
N VAL A 55 -22.03 8.46 -1.24
CA VAL A 55 -23.25 9.27 -1.07
C VAL A 55 -23.67 9.34 0.39
N ALA A 56 -23.89 10.55 0.91
CA ALA A 56 -24.28 10.76 2.30
C ALA A 56 -25.70 10.26 2.61
N THR A 57 -25.85 9.61 3.77
CA THR A 57 -27.10 9.06 4.28
C THR A 57 -27.52 9.69 5.60
N VAL A 58 -28.83 9.74 5.82
CA VAL A 58 -29.47 10.27 7.03
C VAL A 58 -29.41 9.26 8.18
N SER A 59 -29.20 7.97 7.88
CA SER A 59 -29.19 6.88 8.87
C SER A 59 -28.49 5.61 8.37
N GLU A 60 -27.93 4.84 9.30
CA GLU A 60 -27.36 3.49 9.10
C GLU A 60 -28.42 2.39 8.91
N ALA A 61 -29.35 2.58 7.97
CA ALA A 61 -30.39 1.59 7.68
C ALA A 61 -30.04 0.81 6.40
N ARG A 62 -30.41 -0.49 6.35
CA ARG A 62 -30.26 -1.33 5.14
C ARG A 62 -30.93 -0.72 3.89
N ASP A 63 -31.99 0.06 4.09
CA ASP A 63 -32.60 0.88 3.04
C ASP A 63 -32.51 2.35 3.43
N ALA A 64 -31.27 2.87 3.38
CA ALA A 64 -30.94 4.21 3.86
C ALA A 64 -31.68 5.29 3.07
N VAL A 65 -32.05 6.36 3.79
CA VAL A 65 -32.55 7.60 3.20
C VAL A 65 -31.36 8.49 2.89
N LEU A 66 -31.31 9.00 1.66
CA LEU A 66 -30.16 9.75 1.15
C LEU A 66 -30.31 11.24 1.38
N TYR A 67 -29.21 11.94 1.63
CA TYR A 67 -29.23 13.40 1.65
C TYR A 67 -29.33 13.97 0.24
N ARG A 68 -30.21 14.96 0.10
CA ARG A 68 -30.34 15.79 -1.10
C ARG A 68 -30.08 17.25 -0.76
N ILE A 69 -29.58 17.98 -1.73
CA ILE A 69 -29.33 19.42 -1.63
C ILE A 69 -30.38 20.14 -2.49
N ASP A 70 -31.06 21.13 -1.93
CA ASP A 70 -31.93 22.02 -2.71
C ASP A 70 -31.17 23.19 -3.35
N ALA A 71 -31.84 24.00 -4.18
CA ALA A 71 -31.16 25.00 -5.04
C ALA A 71 -30.46 26.10 -4.24
N LYS A 72 -30.71 26.15 -2.93
CA LYS A 72 -30.18 27.13 -1.99
C LYS A 72 -29.25 26.48 -0.95
N GLY A 73 -28.74 25.27 -1.22
CA GLY A 73 -27.81 24.58 -0.32
C GLY A 73 -28.45 23.97 0.94
N LYS A 74 -29.79 23.88 1.03
CA LYS A 74 -30.44 23.24 2.19
C LYS A 74 -30.51 21.74 2.02
N LEU A 75 -30.24 21.03 3.11
CA LEU A 75 -30.40 19.59 3.20
C LEU A 75 -31.88 19.20 3.19
N ARG A 76 -32.18 18.13 2.47
CA ARG A 76 -33.48 17.45 2.46
C ARG A 76 -33.27 15.95 2.45
N GLU A 77 -34.27 15.24 2.94
CA GLU A 77 -34.33 13.79 2.81
C GLU A 77 -34.77 13.40 1.39
N GLY A 78 -34.09 12.43 0.81
CA GLY A 78 -34.26 11.97 -0.55
C GLY A 78 -35.05 10.68 -0.69
N SER A 79 -34.86 10.04 -1.84
CA SER A 79 -35.37 8.70 -2.09
C SER A 79 -34.64 7.68 -1.21
N ARG A 80 -35.31 6.57 -0.95
CA ARG A 80 -34.70 5.34 -0.42
C ARG A 80 -33.73 4.74 -1.45
N VAL A 81 -32.63 4.15 -0.98
CA VAL A 81 -31.56 3.61 -1.83
C VAL A 81 -32.08 2.60 -2.86
N THR A 82 -32.94 1.66 -2.44
CA THR A 82 -33.47 0.60 -3.32
C THR A 82 -34.17 1.17 -4.55
N LYS A 83 -35.06 2.15 -4.36
CA LYS A 83 -35.74 2.83 -5.48
C LYS A 83 -34.75 3.62 -6.34
N LEU A 84 -33.78 4.28 -5.71
CA LEU A 84 -32.84 5.14 -6.41
C LEU A 84 -31.91 4.34 -7.33
N VAL A 85 -31.43 3.18 -6.90
CA VAL A 85 -30.47 2.36 -7.64
C VAL A 85 -31.05 1.91 -8.98
N HIS A 86 -32.30 1.46 -9.03
CA HIS A 86 -32.96 1.15 -10.30
C HIS A 86 -33.04 2.36 -11.24
N GLU A 87 -33.39 3.53 -10.70
CA GLU A 87 -33.49 4.75 -11.49
C GLU A 87 -32.10 5.16 -12.00
N LEU A 88 -31.07 5.03 -11.16
CA LEU A 88 -29.68 5.35 -11.49
C LEU A 88 -29.16 4.43 -12.59
N LYS A 89 -29.26 3.10 -12.41
CA LYS A 89 -28.87 2.07 -13.39
C LYS A 89 -29.48 2.35 -14.77
N ASN A 90 -30.79 2.62 -14.81
CA ASN A 90 -31.49 2.94 -16.05
C ASN A 90 -31.03 4.28 -16.68
N SER A 91 -30.71 5.29 -15.87
CA SER A 91 -30.29 6.61 -16.38
C SER A 91 -28.82 6.67 -16.82
N THR A 92 -27.95 5.88 -16.20
CA THR A 92 -26.53 5.82 -16.55
C THR A 92 -26.26 4.81 -17.65
N GLY A 93 -27.11 3.79 -17.79
CA GLY A 93 -26.87 2.66 -18.68
C GLY A 93 -25.76 1.73 -18.17
N ALA A 94 -25.52 1.74 -16.85
CA ALA A 94 -24.61 0.80 -16.20
C ALA A 94 -25.18 -0.62 -16.26
N ASP A 95 -24.30 -1.60 -16.45
CA ASP A 95 -24.66 -3.02 -16.47
C ASP A 95 -24.95 -3.51 -15.05
N TYR A 96 -24.22 -2.98 -14.06
CA TYR A 96 -24.41 -3.23 -12.62
C TYR A 96 -24.34 -1.93 -11.82
N VAL A 97 -25.06 -1.89 -10.71
CA VAL A 97 -24.95 -0.83 -9.70
C VAL A 97 -24.94 -1.49 -8.34
N LEU A 98 -23.74 -1.62 -7.77
CA LEU A 98 -23.55 -2.25 -6.47
C LEU A 98 -23.72 -1.20 -5.37
N VAL A 99 -24.33 -1.61 -4.27
CA VAL A 99 -24.46 -0.80 -3.04
C VAL A 99 -23.65 -1.50 -1.96
N ASP A 100 -22.60 -0.84 -1.49
CA ASP A 100 -21.64 -1.40 -0.53
C ASP A 100 -21.13 -2.79 -0.97
N GLY A 101 -20.90 -2.95 -2.28
CA GLY A 101 -20.41 -4.18 -2.91
C GLY A 101 -21.50 -5.20 -3.31
N ASP A 102 -22.78 -4.95 -3.01
CA ASP A 102 -23.88 -5.87 -3.32
C ASP A 102 -24.86 -5.33 -4.38
N GLU A 103 -25.16 -6.13 -5.40
CA GLU A 103 -26.22 -5.84 -6.37
C GLU A 103 -27.59 -6.07 -5.72
N ILE A 104 -28.49 -5.08 -5.82
CA ILE A 104 -29.83 -5.16 -5.23
C ILE A 104 -30.74 -6.14 -6.00
N ASP A 105 -30.56 -6.23 -7.32
CA ASP A 105 -31.51 -6.86 -8.25
C ASP A 105 -31.10 -8.24 -8.75
N GLY A 106 -29.93 -8.73 -8.34
CA GLY A 106 -29.35 -9.92 -8.95
C GLY A 106 -28.09 -10.40 -8.25
N PRO A 107 -27.41 -11.39 -8.84
CA PRO A 107 -26.09 -11.78 -8.36
C PRO A 107 -25.09 -10.66 -8.64
N ASN A 108 -24.09 -10.54 -7.77
CA ASN A 108 -22.93 -9.71 -8.03
C ASN A 108 -22.20 -10.24 -9.29
N PRO A 109 -21.62 -9.36 -10.11
CA PRO A 109 -20.78 -9.80 -11.22
C PRO A 109 -19.56 -10.57 -10.70
N ASP A 110 -19.18 -11.63 -11.39
CA ASP A 110 -18.00 -12.43 -11.04
C ASP A 110 -16.71 -11.66 -11.39
N ASP A 111 -15.67 -11.76 -10.56
CA ASP A 111 -14.37 -11.10 -10.83
C ASP A 111 -13.74 -11.55 -12.16
N GLU A 112 -13.93 -12.81 -12.57
CA GLU A 112 -13.49 -13.32 -13.88
C GLU A 112 -14.20 -12.59 -15.04
N GLN A 113 -15.46 -12.16 -14.84
CA GLN A 113 -16.22 -11.42 -15.83
C GLN A 113 -15.74 -9.97 -15.92
N LEU A 114 -15.43 -9.34 -14.79
CA LEU A 114 -14.98 -7.94 -14.72
C LEU A 114 -13.52 -7.77 -15.16
N GLY A 115 -12.71 -8.81 -14.94
CA GLY A 115 -11.28 -8.82 -15.16
C GLY A 115 -10.49 -8.08 -14.09
N GLU A 116 -9.17 -8.13 -14.18
CA GLU A 116 -8.27 -7.48 -13.20
C GLU A 116 -8.22 -5.97 -13.42
N TYR A 117 -7.96 -5.20 -12.35
CA TYR A 117 -7.62 -3.78 -12.49
C TYR A 117 -6.30 -3.63 -13.25
N GLY A 118 -6.15 -2.50 -13.95
CA GLY A 118 -4.88 -2.17 -14.62
C GLY A 118 -3.67 -2.22 -13.68
N GLY A 119 -2.47 -2.35 -14.28
CA GLY A 119 -1.22 -2.55 -13.54
C GLY A 119 -0.97 -1.52 -12.44
N THR A 120 -0.52 -2.00 -11.28
CA THR A 120 -0.15 -1.17 -10.14
C THR A 120 1.30 -0.73 -10.25
N ASN A 121 1.55 0.56 -10.03
CA ASN A 121 2.92 1.05 -9.83
C ASN A 121 3.18 1.15 -8.34
N GLU A 122 4.31 0.63 -7.88
CA GLU A 122 4.77 0.76 -6.50
C GLU A 122 6.04 1.64 -6.45
N LEU A 123 6.15 2.49 -5.43
CA LEU A 123 7.37 3.16 -5.05
C LEU A 123 7.59 3.09 -3.55
N LEU A 124 8.73 2.54 -3.16
CA LEU A 124 9.20 2.46 -1.78
C LEU A 124 10.25 3.56 -1.53
N HIS A 125 10.15 4.27 -0.42
CA HIS A 125 11.09 5.34 -0.07
C HIS A 125 11.37 5.39 1.43
N GLY A 126 12.64 5.45 1.83
CA GLY A 126 12.95 5.65 3.24
C GLY A 126 14.43 5.80 3.58
N PRO A 127 14.73 6.52 4.67
CA PRO A 127 16.10 6.86 5.09
C PRO A 127 16.93 5.64 5.53
N LYS A 128 16.26 4.55 5.90
CA LYS A 128 16.90 3.30 6.37
C LYS A 128 16.61 2.12 5.47
N LEU A 129 15.87 2.30 4.37
CA LEU A 129 15.66 1.23 3.41
C LEU A 129 16.98 0.77 2.83
N LYS A 130 17.07 -0.52 2.56
CA LYS A 130 18.26 -1.19 2.03
C LYS A 130 17.87 -1.97 0.78
N GLY A 131 18.66 -1.83 -0.28
CA GLY A 131 18.50 -2.60 -1.51
C GLY A 131 18.58 -4.09 -1.24
N SER A 132 19.47 -4.51 -0.33
CA SER A 132 19.61 -5.93 0.05
C SER A 132 18.33 -6.53 0.63
N GLU A 133 17.59 -5.78 1.45
CA GLU A 133 16.31 -6.23 2.00
C GLU A 133 15.17 -6.15 0.99
N LEU A 134 15.15 -5.13 0.12
CA LEU A 134 14.16 -5.03 -0.96
C LEU A 134 14.26 -6.22 -1.92
N VAL A 135 15.47 -6.63 -2.28
CA VAL A 135 15.72 -7.81 -3.12
C VAL A 135 15.18 -9.09 -2.46
N LEU A 136 15.35 -9.24 -1.15
CA LEU A 136 14.83 -10.40 -0.42
C LEU A 136 13.31 -10.34 -0.27
N ALA A 137 12.76 -9.14 -0.04
CA ALA A 137 11.32 -8.91 0.09
C ALA A 137 10.56 -9.13 -1.23
N ALA A 138 11.20 -8.87 -2.38
CA ALA A 138 10.68 -9.19 -3.71
C ALA A 138 10.63 -10.71 -3.98
N GLY A 139 11.26 -11.53 -3.14
CA GLY A 139 11.23 -12.98 -3.25
C GLY A 139 12.10 -13.54 -4.40
N PHE A 140 11.77 -14.76 -4.82
CA PHE A 140 12.53 -15.52 -5.82
C PHE A 140 11.93 -15.48 -7.22
N ALA A 141 10.77 -14.85 -7.41
CA ALA A 141 10.22 -14.61 -8.74
C ALA A 141 11.13 -13.65 -9.54
N GLU A 142 10.99 -13.65 -10.86
CA GLU A 142 11.63 -12.64 -11.69
C GLU A 142 10.99 -11.28 -11.42
N ASN A 143 11.81 -10.30 -11.07
CA ASN A 143 11.42 -8.92 -10.81
C ASN A 143 12.64 -8.04 -11.10
N GLU A 144 12.40 -6.78 -11.43
CA GLU A 144 13.43 -5.76 -11.60
C GLU A 144 13.11 -4.59 -10.67
N ILE A 145 14.04 -4.30 -9.77
CA ILE A 145 13.91 -3.23 -8.80
C ILE A 145 14.84 -2.10 -9.24
N THR A 146 14.24 -1.01 -9.72
CA THR A 146 14.99 0.21 -10.05
C THR A 146 15.19 1.01 -8.77
N VAL A 147 16.43 1.28 -8.40
CA VAL A 147 16.76 1.98 -7.15
C VAL A 147 17.69 3.16 -7.38
N TRP A 148 17.52 4.20 -6.57
CA TRP A 148 18.37 5.38 -6.56
C TRP A 148 18.36 6.02 -5.16
N GLU A 149 19.35 6.85 -4.88
CA GLU A 149 19.51 7.50 -3.58
C GLU A 149 19.19 8.98 -3.71
N ASN A 150 18.62 9.56 -2.67
CA ASN A 150 18.51 11.01 -2.52
C ASN A 150 18.92 11.42 -1.09
N ALA A 151 18.73 12.69 -0.74
CA ALA A 151 19.04 13.19 0.59
C ALA A 151 18.16 12.59 1.71
N SER A 152 16.95 12.13 1.36
CA SER A 152 15.97 11.54 2.29
C SER A 152 16.07 10.02 2.42
N GLY A 153 16.87 9.36 1.58
CA GLY A 153 17.14 7.93 1.65
C GLY A 153 17.11 7.20 0.31
N LEU A 154 16.92 5.89 0.39
CA LEU A 154 16.80 5.01 -0.75
C LEU A 154 15.37 5.09 -1.30
N MET A 155 15.25 5.29 -2.61
CA MET A 155 14.03 5.11 -3.38
C MET A 155 14.13 3.85 -4.23
N ALA A 156 13.00 3.15 -4.38
CA ALA A 156 12.91 1.93 -5.16
C ALA A 156 11.56 1.84 -5.88
N MET A 157 11.59 1.50 -7.16
CA MET A 157 10.43 1.16 -7.97
C MET A 157 10.61 -0.25 -8.52
N PRO A 158 9.95 -1.25 -7.92
CA PRO A 158 9.92 -2.59 -8.46
C PRO A 158 8.93 -2.68 -9.63
N LYS A 159 9.15 -3.61 -10.56
CA LYS A 159 8.20 -3.91 -11.63
C LYS A 159 6.98 -4.67 -11.11
N GLU A 160 7.22 -5.58 -10.18
CA GLU A 160 6.19 -6.34 -9.47
C GLU A 160 6.19 -5.92 -7.99
N PRO A 161 5.01 -5.75 -7.35
CA PRO A 161 4.93 -5.31 -5.96
C PRO A 161 5.77 -6.15 -5.00
N VAL A 162 6.39 -5.49 -4.04
CA VAL A 162 7.22 -6.11 -2.99
C VAL A 162 6.36 -6.36 -1.75
N TYR A 163 6.53 -7.54 -1.13
CA TYR A 163 5.77 -7.84 0.07
C TYR A 163 6.31 -7.06 1.28
N ALA A 164 5.68 -5.92 1.59
CA ALA A 164 6.04 -4.99 2.66
C ALA A 164 6.34 -5.63 4.04
N PRO A 165 5.62 -6.69 4.49
CA PRO A 165 5.93 -7.36 5.76
C PRO A 165 7.29 -8.09 5.79
N SER A 166 7.91 -8.37 4.64
CA SER A 166 9.26 -8.96 4.56
C SER A 166 10.37 -7.93 4.82
N ILE A 167 10.08 -6.63 4.82
CA ILE A 167 11.06 -5.57 5.10
C ILE A 167 11.28 -5.49 6.61
N SER A 168 12.54 -5.50 7.05
CA SER A 168 12.83 -5.55 8.47
C SER A 168 12.37 -4.29 9.21
N ARG A 169 12.01 -4.47 10.47
CA ARG A 169 11.67 -3.35 11.36
C ARG A 169 12.81 -2.35 11.55
N SER A 170 14.06 -2.72 11.31
CA SER A 170 15.20 -1.80 11.33
C SER A 170 15.17 -0.76 10.22
N ASN A 171 14.51 -1.07 9.10
CA ASN A 171 14.41 -0.19 7.94
C ASN A 171 13.23 0.79 8.02
N ARG A 172 12.46 0.73 9.11
CA ARG A 172 11.33 1.63 9.36
C ARG A 172 11.76 2.93 10.07
N PRO A 173 11.11 4.08 9.82
CA PRO A 173 9.96 4.23 8.93
C PRO A 173 10.34 4.24 7.45
N TYR A 174 9.41 3.78 6.60
CA TYR A 174 9.46 3.95 5.16
C TYR A 174 8.07 4.25 4.60
N LEU A 175 8.03 4.88 3.45
CA LEU A 175 6.86 5.18 2.65
C LEU A 175 6.69 4.11 1.56
N CYS A 176 5.49 3.58 1.43
CA CYS A 176 5.01 2.82 0.28
C CYS A 176 4.00 3.68 -0.46
N LEU A 177 4.23 3.91 -1.75
CA LEU A 177 3.26 4.56 -2.61
C LEU A 177 2.79 3.56 -3.65
N ASP A 178 1.49 3.37 -3.73
CA ASP A 178 0.84 2.50 -4.71
C ASP A 178 -0.07 3.36 -5.58
N ARG A 179 0.03 3.19 -6.90
CA ARG A 179 -0.91 3.78 -7.84
C ARG A 179 -1.70 2.69 -8.54
N THR A 180 -3.00 2.72 -8.38
CA THR A 180 -3.96 1.85 -9.06
C THR A 180 -4.91 2.73 -9.85
N GLY A 181 -4.74 2.78 -11.17
CA GLY A 181 -5.47 3.70 -12.04
C GLY A 181 -5.31 5.17 -11.61
N ASN A 182 -6.42 5.76 -11.15
CA ASN A 182 -6.52 7.16 -10.71
C ASN A 182 -6.38 7.36 -9.19
N ALA A 183 -6.30 6.28 -8.41
CA ALA A 183 -6.03 6.35 -6.98
C ALA A 183 -4.53 6.23 -6.69
N ILE A 184 -4.05 7.08 -5.79
CA ILE A 184 -2.73 6.97 -5.16
C ILE A 184 -2.94 6.70 -3.68
N THR A 185 -2.39 5.60 -3.21
CA THR A 185 -2.32 5.27 -1.78
C THR A 185 -0.91 5.53 -1.29
N ALA A 186 -0.79 6.27 -0.19
CA ALA A 186 0.48 6.51 0.48
C ALA A 186 0.43 5.93 1.89
N THR A 187 1.19 4.86 2.11
CA THR A 187 1.24 4.13 3.37
C THR A 187 2.60 4.34 4.03
N ILE A 188 2.61 4.82 5.26
CA ILE A 188 3.82 5.01 6.04
C ILE A 188 3.93 3.89 7.06
N GLU A 189 4.90 3.02 6.85
CA GLU A 189 5.18 1.87 7.70
C GLU A 189 6.03 2.30 8.90
N ALA A 190 5.39 2.51 10.05
CA ALA A 190 6.07 2.89 11.27
C ALA A 190 6.76 1.69 11.94
N LYS A 191 7.79 2.00 12.74
CA LYS A 191 8.56 0.96 13.44
C LYS A 191 7.68 0.11 14.36
N GLY A 192 6.63 0.67 14.95
CA GLY A 192 5.70 -0.02 15.86
C GLY A 192 6.36 -0.56 17.13
N SER A 193 5.58 -1.27 17.96
CA SER A 193 6.04 -1.96 19.16
C SER A 193 6.88 -3.21 18.82
N ARG A 194 7.69 -3.71 19.77
CA ARG A 194 8.39 -5.01 19.58
C ARG A 194 7.43 -6.22 19.63
N ARG A 195 6.18 -6.00 20.06
CA ARG A 195 5.21 -7.08 20.39
C ARG A 195 4.23 -7.38 19.26
N THR A 196 4.14 -6.53 18.23
CA THR A 196 3.27 -6.74 17.08
C THR A 196 4.05 -7.43 15.97
N MET A 197 3.45 -8.43 15.31
CA MET A 197 4.07 -9.10 14.16
C MET A 197 4.10 -8.19 12.93
N PHE A 198 3.09 -7.33 12.79
CA PHE A 198 3.00 -6.31 11.74
C PHE A 198 3.33 -4.92 12.31
N GLY A 199 3.77 -4.03 11.43
CA GLY A 199 3.96 -2.62 11.79
C GLY A 199 2.66 -1.94 12.19
N SER A 200 2.83 -0.82 12.86
CA SER A 200 1.79 0.20 12.84
C SER A 200 1.99 0.97 11.55
N SER A 201 0.93 1.19 10.77
CA SER A 201 0.98 1.97 9.54
C SER A 201 -0.05 3.08 9.59
N VAL A 202 0.17 4.07 8.75
CA VAL A 202 -0.76 5.18 8.54
C VAL A 202 -0.90 5.34 7.04
N SER A 203 -2.13 5.36 6.55
CA SER A 203 -2.40 5.36 5.11
C SER A 203 -3.25 6.56 4.72
N MET A 204 -2.93 7.20 3.60
CA MET A 204 -3.84 8.14 2.96
C MET A 204 -4.11 7.67 1.54
N VAL A 205 -5.31 7.97 1.05
CA VAL A 205 -5.72 7.68 -0.32
C VAL A 205 -6.15 8.98 -0.95
N VAL A 206 -5.68 9.24 -2.17
CA VAL A 206 -6.15 10.33 -3.03
C VAL A 206 -6.61 9.72 -4.32
N ASP A 207 -7.89 9.89 -4.62
CA ASP A 207 -8.41 9.74 -5.97
C ASP A 207 -8.21 11.07 -6.72
N LEU A 208 -7.42 11.03 -7.79
CA LEU A 208 -7.03 12.20 -8.58
C LEU A 208 -8.20 12.85 -9.33
N GLU A 209 -9.31 12.13 -9.51
CA GLU A 209 -10.50 12.60 -10.21
C GLU A 209 -11.71 12.77 -9.29
N ARG A 210 -11.54 12.53 -7.98
CA ARG A 210 -12.63 12.67 -7.00
C ARG A 210 -13.09 14.12 -6.92
N THR A 211 -14.39 14.31 -7.11
CA THR A 211 -15.04 15.63 -7.03
C THR A 211 -16.35 15.54 -6.27
N ALA A 212 -16.82 16.66 -5.74
CA ALA A 212 -18.18 16.73 -5.21
C ALA A 212 -19.18 16.52 -6.36
N ILE A 213 -20.21 15.70 -6.12
CA ILE A 213 -21.32 15.50 -7.06
C ILE A 213 -21.96 16.87 -7.38
N LEU A 214 -22.21 17.65 -6.32
CA LEU A 214 -22.65 19.04 -6.39
C LEU A 214 -21.86 19.86 -5.37
N GLU A 215 -21.34 21.01 -5.78
CA GLU A 215 -20.66 21.96 -4.90
C GLU A 215 -21.68 22.76 -4.08
N PRO A 216 -21.76 22.57 -2.75
CA PRO A 216 -22.66 23.33 -1.91
C PRO A 216 -22.15 24.76 -1.71
N GLU A 217 -23.06 25.69 -1.39
CA GLU A 217 -22.67 27.05 -1.01
C GLU A 217 -21.84 27.02 0.27
N ALA A 218 -20.73 27.77 0.30
CA ALA A 218 -19.82 27.81 1.44
C ALA A 218 -20.55 28.22 2.74
N GLY A 219 -20.33 27.47 3.81
CA GLY A 219 -20.98 27.70 5.11
C GLY A 219 -22.45 27.25 5.19
N SER A 220 -23.02 26.68 4.12
CA SER A 220 -24.35 26.07 4.16
C SER A 220 -24.36 24.77 4.99
N PRO A 221 -25.52 24.32 5.49
CA PRO A 221 -25.62 23.02 6.15
C PRO A 221 -25.15 21.85 5.27
N ALA A 222 -25.30 21.95 3.95
CA ALA A 222 -24.82 20.93 3.02
C ALA A 222 -23.28 20.90 2.93
N ALA A 223 -22.62 22.06 2.97
CA ALA A 223 -21.16 22.14 3.02
C ALA A 223 -20.62 21.46 4.29
N VAL A 224 -21.22 21.74 5.45
CA VAL A 224 -20.83 21.10 6.73
C VAL A 224 -20.96 19.58 6.65
N ARG A 225 -22.07 19.06 6.10
CA ARG A 225 -22.25 17.61 5.94
C ARG A 225 -21.29 16.99 4.91
N LEU A 226 -20.91 17.73 3.86
CA LEU A 226 -19.93 17.25 2.90
C LEU A 226 -18.54 17.13 3.54
N ASP A 227 -18.16 18.09 4.37
CA ASP A 227 -16.90 18.07 5.14
C ASP A 227 -16.87 16.94 6.16
N GLU A 228 -18.00 16.71 6.85
CA GLU A 228 -18.18 15.56 7.75
C GLU A 228 -18.08 14.22 6.99
N LEU A 229 -18.65 14.12 5.78
CA LEU A 229 -18.50 12.93 4.92
C LEU A 229 -17.03 12.70 4.57
N ASN A 230 -16.32 13.74 4.14
CA ASN A 230 -14.90 13.63 3.81
C ASN A 230 -14.07 13.16 5.02
N SER A 231 -14.39 13.70 6.20
CA SER A 231 -13.75 13.29 7.47
C SER A 231 -14.08 11.85 7.85
N LEU A 232 -15.28 11.36 7.54
CA LEU A 232 -15.67 9.98 7.81
C LEU A 232 -14.97 8.98 6.87
N LEU A 233 -14.74 9.37 5.62
CA LEU A 233 -14.13 8.53 4.59
C LEU A 233 -12.60 8.47 4.70
N PHE A 234 -11.95 9.60 4.98
CA PHE A 234 -10.49 9.75 4.91
C PHE A 234 -9.86 10.24 6.22
N GLY A 235 -10.68 10.50 7.24
CA GLY A 235 -10.17 10.86 8.55
C GLY A 235 -9.44 9.69 9.20
N TRP A 236 -8.36 10.02 9.90
CA TRP A 236 -7.58 9.03 10.64
C TRP A 236 -8.15 8.79 12.03
N ASP A 237 -8.06 7.54 12.49
CA ASP A 237 -8.52 7.17 13.82
C ASP A 237 -7.53 7.55 14.93
N GLU A 238 -7.90 7.27 16.19
CA GLU A 238 -7.06 7.60 17.34
C GLU A 238 -5.72 6.83 17.33
N GLU A 239 -5.69 5.61 16.79
CA GLU A 239 -4.47 4.81 16.69
C GLU A 239 -3.51 5.41 15.65
N GLU A 240 -4.04 5.80 14.50
CA GLU A 240 -3.29 6.48 13.45
C GLU A 240 -2.73 7.83 13.94
N MET A 241 -3.52 8.61 14.68
CA MET A 241 -3.07 9.86 15.30
C MET A 241 -1.91 9.65 16.27
N GLN A 242 -1.94 8.57 17.07
CA GLN A 242 -0.82 8.22 17.96
C GLN A 242 0.44 7.85 17.16
N ILE A 243 0.30 7.29 15.96
CA ILE A 243 1.46 6.99 15.09
C ILE A 243 2.06 8.29 14.55
N ILE A 244 1.25 9.29 14.16
CA ILE A 244 1.77 10.62 13.76
C ILE A 244 2.63 11.21 14.87
N GLU A 245 2.15 11.17 16.11
CA GLU A 245 2.87 11.70 17.26
C GLU A 245 4.22 11.03 17.48
N GLN A 246 4.34 9.76 17.10
CA GLN A 246 5.60 9.00 17.17
C GLN A 246 6.54 9.32 16.00
N LEU A 247 6.00 9.64 14.82
CA LEU A 247 6.76 9.85 13.59
C LEU A 247 7.23 11.30 13.43
N ILE A 248 6.44 12.28 13.85
CA ILE A 248 6.72 13.70 13.71
C ILE A 248 7.06 14.29 15.08
N SER A 249 8.32 14.72 15.25
CA SER A 249 8.77 15.24 16.55
C SER A 249 8.38 16.70 16.80
N ASP A 250 8.31 17.53 15.73
CA ASP A 250 7.98 18.95 15.86
C ASP A 250 6.47 19.14 16.14
N PRO A 251 6.07 19.84 17.22
CA PRO A 251 4.66 20.15 17.49
C PRO A 251 3.95 20.94 16.39
N ALA A 252 4.65 21.83 15.68
CA ALA A 252 4.06 22.63 14.60
C ALA A 252 3.76 21.75 13.39
N ASP A 253 4.71 20.91 12.99
CA ASP A 253 4.53 19.95 11.89
C ASP A 253 3.45 18.90 12.22
N ARG A 254 3.31 18.50 13.50
CA ARG A 254 2.21 17.64 13.95
C ARG A 254 0.85 18.32 13.78
N ALA A 255 0.73 19.56 14.21
CA ALA A 255 -0.52 20.31 14.08
C ALA A 255 -0.88 20.53 12.60
N GLU A 256 0.11 20.80 11.75
CA GLU A 256 -0.10 20.91 10.31
C GLU A 256 -0.51 19.57 9.69
N ALA A 257 0.17 18.47 10.04
CA ALA A 257 -0.20 17.14 9.60
C ALA A 257 -1.66 16.85 9.96
N GLN A 258 -2.06 17.06 11.23
CA GLN A 258 -3.44 16.87 11.69
C GLN A 258 -4.46 17.73 10.92
N GLN A 259 -4.13 18.97 10.57
CA GLN A 259 -5.01 19.82 9.77
C GLN A 259 -5.17 19.31 8.35
N LEU A 260 -4.09 18.86 7.71
CA LEU A 260 -4.15 18.29 6.37
C LEU A 260 -5.06 17.06 6.35
N LEU A 261 -5.06 16.22 7.39
CA LEU A 261 -5.95 15.05 7.49
C LEU A 261 -7.43 15.40 7.45
N CYS A 262 -7.83 16.49 8.09
CA CYS A 262 -9.23 16.89 8.11
C CYS A 262 -9.68 17.59 6.82
N SER A 263 -8.74 18.01 5.97
CA SER A 263 -9.02 18.95 4.87
C SER A 263 -8.57 18.48 3.49
N SER A 264 -7.72 17.47 3.39
CA SER A 264 -7.02 17.18 2.15
C SER A 264 -7.40 15.87 1.47
N GLY A 265 -8.05 15.99 0.32
CA GLY A 265 -8.24 14.90 -0.64
C GLY A 265 -7.44 15.07 -1.92
N ASP A 266 -6.39 15.93 -1.93
CA ASP A 266 -5.67 16.28 -3.15
C ASP A 266 -4.17 15.93 -3.13
N LEU A 267 -3.57 15.94 -4.33
CA LEU A 267 -2.18 15.56 -4.54
C LEU A 267 -1.18 16.52 -3.90
N LYS A 268 -1.53 17.81 -3.77
CA LYS A 268 -0.64 18.83 -3.21
C LYS A 268 -0.48 18.62 -1.72
N ASP A 269 -1.57 18.31 -1.05
CA ASP A 269 -1.58 18.07 0.38
C ASP A 269 -0.98 16.70 0.72
N MET A 270 -1.20 15.66 -0.10
CA MET A 270 -0.45 14.41 0.01
C MET A 270 1.06 14.66 -0.06
N LYS A 271 1.53 15.47 -1.03
CA LYS A 271 2.96 15.87 -1.12
C LYS A 271 3.43 16.60 0.12
N ARG A 272 2.61 17.50 0.66
CA ARG A 272 2.94 18.24 1.88
C ARG A 272 3.06 17.29 3.06
N LEU A 273 2.11 16.38 3.23
CA LEU A 273 2.09 15.40 4.30
C LEU A 273 3.29 14.45 4.23
N VAL A 274 3.59 13.90 3.05
CA VAL A 274 4.81 13.10 2.79
C VAL A 274 6.08 13.86 3.22
N SER A 275 6.15 15.16 2.94
CA SER A 275 7.27 16.00 3.36
C SER A 275 7.35 16.17 4.89
N LEU A 276 6.22 16.30 5.60
CA LEU A 276 6.19 16.42 7.06
C LEU A 276 6.71 15.15 7.76
N PHE A 277 6.51 13.98 7.12
CA PHE A 277 7.09 12.71 7.59
C PHE A 277 8.57 12.53 7.23
N GLY A 278 9.22 13.54 6.63
CA GLY A 278 10.64 13.53 6.29
C GLY A 278 10.97 12.80 4.98
N PHE A 279 9.95 12.42 4.21
CA PHE A 279 10.13 11.84 2.89
C PHE A 279 10.22 12.94 1.80
N ASP A 280 10.69 12.58 0.62
CA ASP A 280 10.85 13.51 -0.50
C ASP A 280 9.53 13.56 -1.28
N PRO A 281 8.86 14.72 -1.40
CA PRO A 281 7.58 14.81 -2.11
C PRO A 281 7.69 14.43 -3.59
N ARG A 282 8.91 14.41 -4.16
CA ARG A 282 9.14 13.93 -5.53
C ARG A 282 8.88 12.44 -5.69
N SER A 283 8.79 11.65 -4.61
CA SER A 283 8.32 10.26 -4.66
C SER A 283 7.00 10.14 -5.43
N ILE A 284 6.07 11.05 -5.16
CA ILE A 284 4.76 11.08 -5.83
C ILE A 284 4.89 11.46 -7.30
N ASP A 285 5.81 12.38 -7.63
CA ASP A 285 6.07 12.74 -9.02
C ASP A 285 6.61 11.55 -9.84
N TYR A 286 7.54 10.77 -9.26
CA TYR A 286 8.10 9.59 -9.93
C TYR A 286 7.03 8.52 -10.18
N LEU A 287 6.17 8.29 -9.19
CA LEU A 287 5.02 7.37 -9.34
C LEU A 287 4.02 7.83 -10.41
N THR A 288 3.91 9.14 -10.63
CA THR A 288 2.98 9.73 -11.61
C THR A 288 3.60 9.99 -12.99
N GLY A 289 4.82 9.49 -13.24
CA GLY A 289 5.44 9.46 -14.57
C GLY A 289 6.57 10.48 -14.78
N ARG A 290 7.05 11.14 -13.73
CA ARG A 290 8.28 11.94 -13.82
C ARG A 290 9.46 11.05 -14.22
N PRO A 291 10.31 11.47 -15.16
CA PRO A 291 11.50 10.71 -15.54
C PRO A 291 12.40 10.41 -14.33
N LEU A 292 12.82 9.15 -14.21
CA LEU A 292 13.71 8.71 -13.14
C LEU A 292 15.11 9.33 -13.29
N PRO A 293 15.84 9.55 -12.18
CA PRO A 293 17.21 10.05 -12.21
C PRO A 293 18.15 9.21 -13.08
N GLU A 294 19.19 9.84 -13.62
CA GLU A 294 20.17 9.18 -14.50
C GLU A 294 21.08 8.20 -13.75
N ASP A 295 21.34 8.45 -12.47
CA ASP A 295 22.18 7.63 -11.59
C ASP A 295 21.46 6.41 -10.99
N ARG A 296 20.23 6.15 -11.46
CA ARG A 296 19.48 4.94 -11.09
C ARG A 296 20.22 3.67 -11.50
N ARG A 297 20.00 2.61 -10.73
CA ARG A 297 20.49 1.27 -11.03
C ARG A 297 19.34 0.26 -10.97
N VAL A 298 19.45 -0.82 -11.73
CA VAL A 298 18.45 -1.90 -11.73
C VAL A 298 19.04 -3.13 -11.04
N ILE A 299 18.28 -3.70 -10.11
CA ILE A 299 18.62 -4.93 -9.42
C ILE A 299 17.61 -6.00 -9.83
N ALA A 300 18.10 -7.08 -10.43
CA ALA A 300 17.24 -8.17 -10.89
C ALA A 300 17.20 -9.32 -9.87
N THR A 301 16.01 -9.86 -9.64
CA THR A 301 15.76 -11.16 -9.00
C THR A 301 15.55 -12.24 -10.07
N GLY A 302 15.40 -13.50 -9.67
CA GLY A 302 15.11 -14.61 -10.59
C GLY A 302 15.70 -15.92 -10.12
N GLY A 303 14.92 -16.64 -9.33
CA GLY A 303 15.31 -17.86 -8.64
C GLY A 303 16.23 -17.61 -7.42
N PRO A 304 16.37 -18.61 -6.52
CA PRO A 304 17.07 -18.44 -5.25
C PRO A 304 18.52 -17.96 -5.38
N PHE A 305 19.28 -18.56 -6.30
CA PHE A 305 20.71 -18.21 -6.45
C PHE A 305 20.94 -16.78 -6.95
N LYS A 306 20.14 -16.32 -7.93
CA LYS A 306 20.28 -14.97 -8.49
C LYS A 306 19.85 -13.93 -7.46
N THR A 307 18.69 -14.11 -6.83
CA THR A 307 18.19 -13.22 -5.78
C THR A 307 19.19 -13.09 -4.63
N LEU A 308 19.71 -14.21 -4.10
CA LEU A 308 20.67 -14.18 -2.99
C LEU A 308 22.01 -13.53 -3.39
N LYS A 309 22.48 -13.76 -4.62
CA LYS A 309 23.67 -13.09 -5.15
C LYS A 309 23.45 -11.58 -5.26
N SER A 310 22.29 -11.14 -5.76
CA SER A 310 21.91 -9.72 -5.84
C SER A 310 21.82 -9.09 -4.46
N ALA A 311 21.19 -9.77 -3.49
CA ALA A 311 21.07 -9.29 -2.12
C ALA A 311 22.45 -9.09 -1.45
N LEU A 312 23.37 -10.05 -1.61
CA LEU A 312 24.74 -9.92 -1.12
C LEU A 312 25.52 -8.78 -1.80
N ALA A 313 25.33 -8.59 -3.10
CA ALA A 313 25.99 -7.51 -3.83
C ALA A 313 25.51 -6.14 -3.34
N GLU A 314 24.22 -5.99 -3.02
CA GLU A 314 23.71 -4.79 -2.37
C GLU A 314 24.24 -4.66 -0.93
N GLN A 315 24.31 -5.75 -0.16
CA GLN A 315 24.85 -5.70 1.20
C GLN A 315 26.31 -5.25 1.24
N GLU A 316 27.12 -5.71 0.27
CA GLU A 316 28.49 -5.24 0.10
C GLU A 316 28.56 -3.74 -0.26
N ARG A 317 27.63 -3.25 -1.10
CA ARG A 317 27.53 -1.82 -1.46
C ARG A 317 27.10 -0.96 -0.26
N GLU A 318 26.21 -1.48 0.58
CA GLU A 318 25.70 -0.82 1.78
C GLU A 318 26.71 -0.79 2.93
N ALA A 319 27.73 -1.67 2.91
CA ALA A 319 28.69 -1.82 3.98
C ALA A 319 29.49 -0.53 4.24
N LYS A 320 29.59 -0.14 5.52
CA LYS A 320 30.33 1.06 5.98
C LYS A 320 31.40 0.68 6.99
N GLY A 321 32.43 1.52 7.13
CA GLY A 321 33.46 1.38 8.17
C GLY A 321 34.20 0.04 8.16
N LEU A 322 34.24 -0.64 9.33
CA LEU A 322 34.88 -1.95 9.50
C LEU A 322 34.25 -3.02 8.59
N GLU A 323 32.93 -3.03 8.40
CA GLU A 323 32.28 -4.00 7.50
C GLU A 323 32.83 -3.89 6.08
N ARG A 324 32.99 -2.67 5.58
CA ARG A 324 33.61 -2.41 4.27
C ARG A 324 35.06 -2.90 4.20
N LEU A 325 35.81 -2.81 5.29
CA LEU A 325 37.17 -3.38 5.38
C LEU A 325 37.14 -4.91 5.37
N LEU A 326 36.17 -5.54 6.05
CA LEU A 326 36.01 -7.00 6.05
C LEU A 326 35.63 -7.53 4.66
N TYR A 327 34.77 -6.82 3.92
CA TYR A 327 34.47 -7.12 2.51
C TYR A 327 35.70 -6.91 1.60
N ARG A 328 36.41 -5.78 1.76
CA ARG A 328 37.61 -5.46 0.96
C ARG A 328 38.78 -6.42 1.18
N HIS A 329 38.87 -7.02 2.37
CA HIS A 329 39.93 -7.97 2.72
C HIS A 329 39.57 -9.44 2.46
N ASN A 330 38.49 -9.74 1.72
CA ASN A 330 38.09 -11.09 1.31
C ASN A 330 38.26 -12.11 2.45
N TRP A 331 37.35 -12.08 3.43
CA TRP A 331 37.31 -13.09 4.48
C TRP A 331 37.54 -14.50 3.90
N ASN A 332 38.61 -15.14 4.38
CA ASN A 332 39.15 -16.40 3.88
C ASN A 332 38.03 -17.44 3.68
N PRO A 333 37.95 -18.15 2.55
CA PRO A 333 36.94 -19.18 2.28
C PRO A 333 36.69 -20.16 3.44
N LYS A 334 37.72 -20.44 4.26
CA LYS A 334 37.62 -21.28 5.46
C LYS A 334 36.77 -20.67 6.58
N ALA A 335 36.73 -19.35 6.72
CA ALA A 335 35.89 -18.65 7.69
C ALA A 335 34.42 -18.65 7.27
N LEU A 336 34.12 -18.53 5.97
CA LEU A 336 32.77 -18.66 5.40
C LEU A 336 32.24 -20.10 5.51
N MET A 337 33.10 -21.11 5.27
CA MET A 337 32.75 -22.51 5.52
C MET A 337 32.54 -22.80 7.02
N GLY A 338 33.35 -22.19 7.90
CA GLY A 338 33.23 -22.34 9.34
C GLY A 338 31.96 -21.69 9.91
N SER A 339 31.58 -20.50 9.43
CA SER A 339 30.33 -19.85 9.81
C SER A 339 29.13 -20.59 9.24
N GLY A 340 29.19 -21.07 8.00
CA GLY A 340 28.15 -21.92 7.40
C GLY A 340 27.95 -23.23 8.19
N ALA A 341 29.03 -23.92 8.56
CA ALA A 341 28.97 -25.13 9.39
C ALA A 341 28.43 -24.85 10.80
N ALA A 342 28.76 -23.70 11.40
CA ALA A 342 28.23 -23.28 12.70
C ALA A 342 26.74 -22.88 12.66
N VAL A 343 26.29 -22.24 11.57
CA VAL A 343 24.87 -21.93 11.32
C VAL A 343 24.07 -23.22 11.10
N LEU A 344 24.62 -24.19 10.37
CA LEU A 344 24.01 -25.51 10.16
C LEU A 344 23.98 -26.34 11.47
N ALA A 345 25.05 -26.31 12.26
CA ALA A 345 25.13 -27.01 13.55
C ALA A 345 24.19 -26.39 14.62
N SER A 346 24.09 -25.06 14.66
CA SER A 346 23.14 -24.36 15.53
C SER A 346 21.69 -24.56 15.08
N GLY A 347 21.43 -24.63 13.77
CA GLY A 347 20.15 -25.05 13.20
C GLY A 347 19.78 -26.48 13.59
N ALA A 348 20.72 -27.44 13.56
CA ALA A 348 20.48 -28.81 14.02
C ALA A 348 20.16 -28.90 15.52
N ALA A 349 20.85 -28.11 16.35
CA ALA A 349 20.56 -28.00 17.78
C ALA A 349 19.19 -27.34 18.04
N ALA A 350 18.86 -26.26 17.33
CA ALA A 350 17.56 -25.59 17.41
C ALA A 350 16.41 -26.50 16.95
N HIS A 351 16.62 -27.29 15.89
CA HIS A 351 15.66 -28.29 15.41
C HIS A 351 15.41 -29.39 16.45
N LEU A 352 16.47 -29.87 17.13
CA LEU A 352 16.35 -30.83 18.23
C LEU A 352 15.56 -30.25 19.42
N VAL A 353 15.76 -28.98 19.75
CA VAL A 353 15.02 -28.28 20.81
C VAL A 353 13.56 -28.06 20.40
N LEU A 354 13.28 -27.62 19.17
CA LEU A 354 11.93 -27.42 18.64
C LEU A 354 11.15 -28.73 18.44
N ALA A 355 11.84 -29.84 18.19
CA ALA A 355 11.24 -31.16 18.01
C ALA A 355 10.95 -31.88 19.34
N LYS A 356 11.75 -31.64 20.40
CA LYS A 356 11.66 -32.37 21.68
C LYS A 356 11.10 -31.56 22.85
N SER A 357 11.05 -30.23 22.77
CA SER A 357 10.57 -29.39 23.87
C SER A 357 9.07 -29.13 23.80
N GLY A 358 8.34 -29.47 24.87
CA GLY A 358 6.90 -29.21 25.00
C GLY A 358 6.53 -27.73 25.01
N LYS A 359 7.49 -26.81 25.24
CA LYS A 359 7.27 -25.36 25.19
C LYS A 359 6.89 -24.81 23.81
N PHE A 360 7.21 -25.54 22.74
CA PHE A 360 6.97 -25.11 21.36
C PHE A 360 5.94 -25.97 20.63
N ALA A 361 5.14 -26.74 21.37
CA ALA A 361 4.08 -27.57 20.82
C ALA A 361 2.95 -26.77 20.15
N TRP A 362 2.80 -25.49 20.51
CA TRP A 362 1.88 -24.55 19.88
C TRP A 362 2.23 -24.23 18.42
N LEU A 363 3.49 -24.47 18.00
CA LEU A 363 3.91 -24.28 16.62
C LEU A 363 3.64 -25.56 15.80
N PRO A 364 2.79 -25.51 14.75
CA PRO A 364 2.50 -26.68 13.93
C PRO A 364 3.77 -27.27 13.32
N LYS A 365 3.82 -28.61 13.20
CA LYS A 365 4.98 -29.32 12.63
C LYS A 365 5.41 -28.79 11.24
N PRO A 366 4.49 -28.44 10.32
CA PRO A 366 4.86 -27.86 9.03
C PRO A 366 5.54 -26.49 9.16
N ALA A 367 5.06 -25.62 10.07
CA ALA A 367 5.66 -24.30 10.31
C ALA A 367 7.06 -24.40 10.93
N ARG A 368 7.27 -25.35 11.85
CA ARG A 368 8.62 -25.67 12.38
C ARG A 368 9.55 -26.15 11.28
N GLN A 369 9.05 -26.99 10.37
CA GLN A 369 9.83 -27.49 9.23
C GLN A 369 10.19 -26.35 8.27
N LEU A 370 9.26 -25.43 7.99
CA LEU A 370 9.47 -24.28 7.10
C LEU A 370 10.49 -23.27 7.65
N LEU A 371 10.41 -22.97 8.96
CA LEU A 371 11.43 -22.17 9.67
C LEU A 371 12.81 -22.81 9.60
N MET A 372 12.88 -24.13 9.81
CA MET A 372 14.14 -24.84 9.68
C MET A 372 14.64 -24.89 8.24
N LEU A 373 13.76 -24.98 7.25
CA LEU A 373 14.12 -24.98 5.84
C LEU A 373 14.74 -23.63 5.44
N ALA A 374 14.18 -22.51 5.92
CA ALA A 374 14.77 -21.18 5.76
C ALA A 374 16.15 -21.07 6.45
N TRP A 375 16.28 -21.62 7.66
CA TRP A 375 17.56 -21.63 8.41
C TRP A 375 18.64 -22.50 7.74
N TYR A 376 18.27 -23.67 7.23
CA TYR A 376 19.19 -24.56 6.50
C TYR A 376 19.54 -24.00 5.12
N ALA A 377 18.62 -23.26 4.47
CA ALA A 377 18.92 -22.55 3.22
C ALA A 377 19.97 -21.45 3.44
N ASP A 378 19.89 -20.71 4.54
CA ASP A 378 20.88 -19.70 4.92
C ASP A 378 22.26 -20.33 5.23
N GLY A 379 22.29 -21.43 5.98
CA GLY A 379 23.53 -22.18 6.24
C GLY A 379 24.15 -22.82 4.98
N ALA A 380 23.31 -23.38 4.09
CA ALA A 380 23.75 -23.97 2.83
C ALA A 380 24.30 -22.91 1.85
N PHE A 381 23.78 -21.68 1.93
CA PHE A 381 24.25 -20.55 1.14
C PHE A 381 25.67 -20.12 1.50
N TYR A 382 25.99 -19.93 2.79
CA TYR A 382 27.35 -19.60 3.22
C TYR A 382 28.36 -20.72 2.91
N LEU A 383 27.94 -21.98 3.07
CA LEU A 383 28.77 -23.14 2.75
C LEU A 383 29.01 -23.26 1.23
N GLY A 384 27.98 -23.09 0.42
CA GLY A 384 28.05 -23.12 -1.04
C GLY A 384 28.92 -22.00 -1.62
N LYS A 385 28.76 -20.77 -1.11
CA LYS A 385 29.61 -19.63 -1.47
C LYS A 385 31.09 -19.89 -1.14
N GLY A 386 31.36 -20.41 0.05
CA GLY A 386 32.72 -20.79 0.47
C GLY A 386 33.36 -21.84 -0.44
N ILE A 387 32.61 -22.87 -0.86
CA ILE A 387 33.10 -23.93 -1.75
C ILE A 387 33.41 -23.39 -3.15
N VAL A 388 32.52 -22.57 -3.72
CA VAL A 388 32.70 -21.98 -5.05
C VAL A 388 33.93 -21.05 -5.07
N ASP A 389 34.12 -20.25 -4.03
CA ASP A 389 35.27 -19.35 -3.94
C ASP A 389 36.59 -20.12 -3.71
N ALA A 390 36.57 -21.23 -2.97
CA ALA A 390 37.72 -22.12 -2.82
C ALA A 390 38.10 -22.84 -4.13
N LEU A 391 37.11 -23.26 -4.93
CA LEU A 391 37.34 -23.90 -6.23
C LEU A 391 37.91 -22.90 -7.26
N LYS A 392 37.41 -21.65 -7.27
CA LYS A 392 37.96 -20.58 -8.12
C LYS A 392 39.39 -20.21 -7.76
N ALA A 393 39.75 -20.24 -6.48
CA ALA A 393 41.12 -20.00 -6.02
C ALA A 393 42.09 -21.12 -6.44
N LYS A 394 41.61 -22.36 -6.55
CA LYS A 394 42.42 -23.52 -6.95
C LYS A 394 42.69 -23.57 -8.45
N ASN A 395 41.78 -23.06 -9.29
CA ASN A 395 41.96 -22.97 -10.75
C ASN A 395 42.80 -21.75 -11.21
N LYS A 396 43.21 -20.88 -10.29
CA LYS A 396 44.11 -19.74 -10.54
C LYS A 396 45.58 -20.01 -10.14
N ARG A 397 45.87 -21.19 -9.61
CA ARG A 397 47.21 -21.75 -9.40
C ARG A 397 47.41 -22.88 -10.37
#